data_AF-A0A3B0T2K9-F1
#
_entry.id   AF-A0A3B0T2K9-F1
#
_cell.length_a   1.000
_cell.length_b   1.000
_cell.length_c   1.000
_cell.angle_alpha   90.00
_cell.angle_beta   90.00
_cell.angle_gamma   90.00
#
_symmetry.space_group_name_H-M   'P 1'
#
loop_
_entity.id
_entity.type
_entity.pdbx_description
1 polymer ?
#
loop_
_entity_poly.entity_id
_entity_poly.type
_entity_poly.pdbx_seq_one_letter_code
_entity_poly.pdbx_strand_id
1 'polypeptide(L)'
;MLTKQVFKNENGTVGELYLACSDLNVSYEQITTIYKKRWAVEEYHKSIKSNTGFAKSPTKKPETQMNHFVLSIVAYIKLEWLKQRTGKNHFAMKTQLYLAAQQAAYKELKILSTPKAA
;
A
#
# COMPACT_ATOMS: atom_id res chain seq x y z
N MET A 1 22.33 12.31 19.70
CA MET A 1 22.74 13.23 18.61
C MET A 1 21.52 14.00 18.12
N LEU A 2 21.64 15.31 17.86
CA LEU A 2 20.59 16.14 17.24
C LEU A 2 21.12 16.66 15.90
N THR A 3 20.33 16.52 14.84
CA THR A 3 20.68 17.02 13.50
C THR A 3 19.56 17.86 12.92
N LYS A 4 19.92 18.88 12.14
CA LYS A 4 18.99 19.73 11.41
C LYS A 4 19.11 19.44 9.92
N GLN A 5 17.99 19.13 9.29
CA GLN A 5 17.88 18.97 7.85
C GLN A 5 17.06 20.14 7.29
N VAL A 6 17.62 20.80 6.27
CA VAL A 6 16.95 21.89 5.57
C VAL A 6 16.63 21.40 4.15
N PHE A 7 15.39 21.58 3.72
CA PHE A 7 14.95 21.19 2.38
C PHE A 7 14.12 22.30 1.75
N LYS A 8 14.23 22.43 0.43
CA LYS A 8 13.41 23.37 -0.34
C LYS A 8 12.16 22.64 -0.84
N ASN A 9 11.00 23.19 -0.52
CA ASN A 9 9.73 22.70 -1.00
C ASN A 9 9.51 23.14 -2.46
N GLU A 10 8.61 22.45 -3.17
CA GLU A 10 8.26 22.75 -4.57
C GLU A 10 7.70 24.18 -4.74
N ASN A 11 7.06 24.73 -3.72
CA ASN A 11 6.54 26.10 -3.70
C ASN A 11 7.60 27.17 -3.36
N GLY A 12 8.89 26.82 -3.36
CA GLY A 12 10.00 27.72 -3.07
C GLY A 12 10.22 28.05 -1.60
N THR A 13 9.36 27.55 -0.69
CA THR A 13 9.55 27.71 0.76
C THR A 13 10.64 26.78 1.29
N VAL A 14 11.24 27.15 2.43
CA VAL A 14 12.26 26.34 3.10
C VAL A 14 11.62 25.62 4.28
N GLY A 15 11.72 24.30 4.30
CA GLY A 15 11.36 23.46 5.43
C GLY A 15 12.58 23.12 6.28
N GLU A 16 12.38 23.08 7.60
CA GLU A 16 13.38 22.62 8.55
C GLU A 16 12.84 21.39 9.29
N LEU A 17 13.67 20.34 9.38
CA LEU A 17 13.38 19.12 10.11
C LEU A 17 14.49 18.85 11.11
N TYR A 18 14.14 18.65 12.38
CA TYR A 18 15.08 18.30 13.42
C TYR A 18 14.93 16.82 13.76
N LEU A 19 16.03 16.07 13.72
CA LEU A 19 16.08 14.65 14.01
C LEU A 19 16.96 14.39 15.22
N ALA A 20 16.38 13.76 16.24
CA ALA A 20 17.08 13.31 17.43
C ALA A 20 17.27 11.79 17.38
N CYS A 21 18.46 11.31 17.75
CA CYS A 21 18.78 9.89 17.89
C CYS A 21 19.48 9.63 19.22
N SER A 22 19.16 8.49 19.85
CA SER A 22 19.83 8.01 21.07
C SER A 22 21.25 7.54 20.80
N ASP A 23 21.53 7.06 19.58
CA ASP A 23 22.90 6.74 19.15
C ASP A 23 23.68 8.04 18.91
N LEU A 24 24.82 8.16 19.59
CA LEU A 24 25.70 9.32 19.49
C LEU A 24 26.72 9.20 18.34
N ASN A 25 26.93 7.99 17.82
CA ASN A 25 27.92 7.70 16.78
C ASN A 25 27.32 7.67 15.36
N VAL A 26 26.01 7.83 15.24
CA VAL A 26 25.33 7.86 13.94
C VAL A 26 25.72 9.11 13.15
N SER A 27 26.01 8.97 11.86
CA SER A 27 26.30 10.11 11.00
C SER A 27 25.03 10.82 10.54
N TYR A 28 25.17 12.06 10.05
CA TYR A 28 24.07 12.82 9.43
C TYR A 28 23.42 12.06 8.26
N GLU A 29 24.22 11.43 7.40
CA GLU A 29 23.69 10.67 6.26
C GLU A 29 22.94 9.42 6.71
N GLN A 30 23.44 8.75 7.75
CA GLN A 30 22.78 7.57 8.32
C GLN A 30 21.43 7.93 8.94
N ILE A 31 21.37 8.96 9.81
CA ILE A 31 20.11 9.34 10.47
C ILE A 31 19.06 9.81 9.47
N THR A 32 19.44 10.61 8.46
CA THR A 32 18.51 11.04 7.42
C THR A 32 18.05 9.88 6.52
N THR A 33 18.92 8.93 6.22
CA THR A 33 18.56 7.72 5.46
C THR A 33 17.61 6.81 6.23
N ILE A 34 17.86 6.60 7.53
CA ILE A 34 16.97 5.85 8.41
C ILE A 34 15.61 6.54 8.49
N TYR A 35 15.60 7.87 8.65
CA TYR A 35 14.36 8.64 8.71
C TYR A 35 13.52 8.50 7.42
N LYS A 36 14.16 8.52 6.24
CA LYS A 36 13.48 8.29 4.96
C LYS A 36 12.76 6.94 4.91
N LYS A 37 13.34 5.88 5.51
CA LYS A 37 12.70 4.55 5.56
C LYS A 37 11.37 4.55 6.33
N ARG A 38 11.13 5.53 7.22
CA ARG A 38 9.86 5.68 7.95
C ARG A 38 8.65 5.78 7.01
N TRP A 39 8.83 6.39 5.83
CA TRP A 39 7.74 6.54 4.85
C TRP A 39 7.17 5.20 4.37
N ALA A 40 7.97 4.13 4.37
CA ALA A 40 7.51 2.80 4.01
C ALA A 40 6.37 2.29 4.90
N VAL A 41 6.25 2.79 6.14
CA VAL A 41 5.12 2.48 7.04
C VAL A 41 3.80 3.07 6.50
N GLU A 42 3.85 4.27 5.93
CA GLU A 42 2.68 4.90 5.31
C GLU A 42 2.29 4.17 4.02
N GLU A 43 3.27 3.74 3.23
CA GLU A 43 3.04 2.92 2.05
C GLU A 43 2.39 1.57 2.41
N TYR A 44 2.87 0.93 3.48
CA TYR A 44 2.27 -0.26 4.05
C TYR A 44 0.81 -0.01 4.46
N HIS A 45 0.54 1.03 5.26
CA HIS A 45 -0.80 1.37 5.72
C HIS A 45 -1.76 1.67 4.56
N LYS A 46 -1.31 2.44 3.56
CA LYS A 46 -2.08 2.75 2.36
C LYS A 46 -2.43 1.46 1.61
N SER A 47 -1.43 0.61 1.38
CA SER A 47 -1.60 -0.61 0.63
C SER A 47 -2.52 -1.62 1.33
N ILE A 48 -2.28 -1.92 2.61
CA ILE A 48 -3.04 -2.95 3.33
C ILE A 48 -4.52 -2.55 3.46
N LYS A 49 -4.81 -1.27 3.76
CA LYS A 49 -6.19 -0.77 3.84
C LYS A 49 -6.91 -0.83 2.49
N SER A 50 -6.26 -0.42 1.39
CA SER A 50 -6.90 -0.32 0.07
C SER A 50 -6.95 -1.64 -0.71
N ASN A 51 -6.01 -2.56 -0.48
CA ASN A 51 -5.84 -3.76 -1.31
C ASN A 51 -6.24 -5.07 -0.62
N THR A 52 -6.20 -5.15 0.72
CA THR A 52 -6.53 -6.38 1.44
C THR A 52 -7.82 -6.30 2.26
N GLY A 53 -8.46 -5.12 2.33
CA GLY A 53 -9.69 -4.94 3.09
C GLY A 53 -9.48 -4.96 4.60
N PHE A 54 -8.28 -4.62 5.09
CA PHE A 54 -7.93 -4.66 6.51
C PHE A 54 -8.97 -4.00 7.42
N ALA A 55 -9.45 -2.81 7.06
CA ALA A 55 -10.43 -2.05 7.83
C ALA A 55 -11.90 -2.44 7.57
N LYS A 56 -12.14 -3.51 6.80
CA LYS A 56 -13.48 -3.94 6.37
C LYS A 56 -13.88 -5.30 6.94
N SER A 57 -13.40 -5.65 8.13
CA SER A 57 -13.83 -6.90 8.78
C SER A 57 -15.32 -6.84 9.13
N PRO A 58 -16.15 -7.79 8.66
CA PRO A 58 -17.56 -7.86 9.04
C PRO A 58 -17.78 -8.56 10.39
N THR A 59 -16.72 -9.07 11.03
CA THR A 59 -16.81 -9.91 12.22
C THR A 59 -16.97 -9.07 13.49
N LYS A 60 -17.67 -9.63 14.49
CA LYS A 60 -18.00 -8.94 15.76
C LYS A 60 -17.25 -9.47 16.99
N LYS A 61 -16.60 -10.65 16.88
CA LYS A 61 -15.87 -11.25 18.00
C LYS A 61 -14.37 -10.91 17.88
N PRO A 62 -13.67 -10.60 18.97
CA PRO A 62 -12.23 -10.27 18.92
C PRO A 62 -11.37 -11.32 18.23
N GLU A 63 -11.63 -12.62 18.47
CA GLU A 63 -10.89 -13.73 17.85
C GLU A 63 -11.03 -13.73 16.31
N THR A 64 -12.25 -13.56 15.81
CA THR A 64 -12.51 -13.57 14.36
C THR A 64 -12.08 -12.26 13.69
N GLN A 65 -12.05 -11.14 14.43
CA GLN A 65 -11.43 -9.89 13.97
C GLN A 65 -9.90 -10.02 13.87
N MET A 66 -9.28 -10.64 14.87
CA MET A 66 -7.83 -10.92 14.85
C MET A 66 -7.46 -11.78 13.64
N ASN A 67 -8.22 -12.85 13.36
CA ASN A 67 -8.00 -13.69 12.18
C ASN A 67 -8.06 -12.90 10.88
N HIS A 68 -9.03 -11.97 10.73
CA HIS A 68 -9.13 -11.09 9.56
C HIS A 68 -7.90 -10.19 9.40
N PHE A 69 -7.41 -9.62 10.49
CA PHE A 69 -6.20 -8.78 10.48
C PHE A 69 -4.95 -9.58 10.10
N VAL A 70 -4.76 -10.76 10.68
CA VAL A 70 -3.65 -11.66 10.34
C VAL A 70 -3.70 -12.07 8.86
N LEU A 71 -4.86 -12.49 8.36
CA LEU A 71 -5.03 -12.85 6.95
C LEU A 71 -4.81 -11.66 6.00
N SER A 72 -5.22 -10.46 6.39
CA SER A 72 -4.95 -9.24 5.64
C SER A 72 -3.45 -8.94 5.54
N ILE A 73 -2.69 -9.16 6.61
CA ILE A 73 -1.23 -9.01 6.62
C ILE A 73 -0.58 -10.06 5.71
N VAL A 74 -1.02 -11.32 5.80
CA VAL A 74 -0.54 -12.40 4.90
C VAL A 74 -0.82 -12.06 3.44
N ALA A 75 -2.00 -11.53 3.13
CA ALA A 75 -2.34 -11.08 1.78
C ALA A 75 -1.43 -9.94 1.30
N TYR A 76 -1.11 -8.98 2.17
CA TYR A 76 -0.14 -7.91 1.87
C TYR A 76 1.25 -8.48 1.53
N ILE A 77 1.76 -9.44 2.31
CA ILE A 77 3.06 -10.08 2.05
C ILE A 77 3.07 -10.75 0.67
N LYS A 78 1.99 -11.46 0.32
CA LYS A 78 1.85 -12.07 -1.01
C LYS A 78 1.83 -11.02 -2.13
N LEU A 79 1.22 -9.85 -1.91
CA LEU A 79 1.24 -8.75 -2.86
C LEU A 79 2.65 -8.18 -3.03
N GLU A 80 3.44 -8.04 -1.96
CA GLU A 80 4.83 -7.58 -2.05
C GLU A 80 5.72 -8.58 -2.82
N TRP A 81 5.51 -9.89 -2.63
CA TRP A 81 6.18 -10.91 -3.46
C TRP A 81 5.81 -10.81 -4.93
N LEU A 82 4.51 -10.61 -5.23
CA LEU A 82 4.03 -10.40 -6.59
C LEU A 82 4.60 -9.12 -7.22
N LYS A 83 4.71 -8.04 -6.45
CA LYS A 83 5.32 -6.78 -6.88
C LYS A 83 6.78 -6.97 -7.29
N GLN A 84 7.56 -7.72 -6.50
CA GLN A 84 8.95 -8.06 -6.86
C GLN A 84 9.02 -8.90 -8.14
N ARG A 85 8.13 -9.89 -8.30
CA ARG A 85 8.12 -10.78 -9.48
C ARG A 85 7.65 -10.09 -10.76
N THR A 86 6.73 -9.14 -10.66
CA THR A 86 6.05 -8.53 -11.82
C THR A 86 6.55 -7.12 -12.15
N GLY A 87 7.30 -6.49 -11.24
CA GLY A 87 7.69 -5.08 -11.34
C GLY A 87 6.52 -4.09 -11.21
N LYS A 88 5.32 -4.55 -10.83
CA LYS A 88 4.11 -3.73 -10.73
C LYS A 88 3.76 -3.46 -9.28
N ASN A 89 3.37 -2.21 -8.97
CA ASN A 89 2.83 -1.89 -7.65
C ASN A 89 1.45 -2.54 -7.43
N HIS A 90 0.99 -2.59 -6.17
CA HIS A 90 -0.24 -3.30 -5.80
C HIS A 90 -1.50 -2.75 -6.49
N PHE A 91 -1.56 -1.44 -6.69
CA PHE A 91 -2.69 -0.79 -7.36
C PHE A 91 -2.74 -1.16 -8.84
N ALA A 92 -1.58 -1.16 -9.52
CA ALA A 92 -1.49 -1.57 -10.92
C ALA A 92 -1.92 -3.04 -11.11
N MET A 93 -1.48 -3.93 -10.23
CA MET A 93 -1.90 -5.33 -10.25
C MET A 93 -3.42 -5.48 -10.02
N LYS A 94 -3.96 -4.77 -9.04
CA LYS A 94 -5.40 -4.75 -8.76
C LYS A 94 -6.22 -4.26 -9.96
N THR A 95 -5.80 -3.15 -10.58
CA THR A 95 -6.44 -2.60 -11.78
C THR A 95 -6.40 -3.58 -12.95
N GLN A 96 -5.26 -4.26 -13.16
CA GLN A 96 -5.14 -5.28 -14.21
C GLN A 96 -6.14 -6.42 -14.02
N LEU A 97 -6.27 -6.93 -12.79
CA LEU A 97 -7.24 -7.99 -12.47
C LEU A 97 -8.68 -7.51 -12.66
N TYR A 98 -9.01 -6.29 -12.22
CA TYR A 98 -10.34 -5.72 -12.40
C TYR A 98 -10.70 -5.48 -13.86
N LEU A 99 -9.77 -5.01 -14.68
CA LEU A 99 -10.01 -4.82 -16.10
C LEU A 99 -10.33 -6.17 -16.78
N ALA A 100 -9.57 -7.22 -16.47
CA ALA A 100 -9.82 -8.55 -17.00
C ALA A 100 -11.19 -9.10 -16.55
N ALA A 101 -11.53 -8.94 -15.27
CA ALA A 101 -12.83 -9.34 -14.74
C ALA A 101 -14.00 -8.58 -15.40
N GLN A 102 -13.85 -7.27 -15.59
CA GLN A 102 -14.87 -6.43 -16.21
C GLN A 102 -15.08 -6.78 -17.69
N GLN A 103 -13.99 -7.07 -18.42
CA GLN A 103 -14.08 -7.54 -19.80
C GLN A 103 -14.82 -8.89 -19.90
N ALA A 104 -14.57 -9.81 -18.98
CA ALA A 104 -15.29 -11.08 -18.92
C ALA A 104 -16.78 -10.87 -18.60
N ALA A 105 -17.09 -10.08 -17.57
CA ALA A 105 -18.47 -9.75 -17.20
C ALA A 105 -19.23 -9.06 -18.33
N TYR A 106 -18.57 -8.17 -19.07
CA TYR A 106 -19.17 -7.48 -20.22
C TYR A 106 -19.49 -8.42 -21.39
N LYS A 107 -18.67 -9.45 -21.61
CA LYS A 107 -18.97 -10.49 -22.62
C LYS A 107 -20.25 -11.23 -22.26
N GLU A 108 -20.39 -11.65 -21.00
CA GLU A 108 -21.61 -12.31 -20.52
C GLU A 108 -22.84 -11.40 -20.65
N LEU A 109 -22.70 -10.12 -20.29
CA LEU A 109 -23.77 -9.14 -20.43
C LEU A 109 -24.26 -9.03 -21.88
N LYS A 110 -23.35 -9.04 -22.87
CA LYS A 110 -23.72 -8.99 -24.29
C LYS A 110 -24.53 -10.20 -24.74
N ILE A 111 -24.16 -11.40 -24.26
CA ILE A 111 -24.88 -12.63 -24.58
C ILE A 111 -26.31 -12.54 -24.03
N LEU A 112 -26.46 -12.10 -22.79
CA LEU A 112 -27.76 -11.96 -22.14
C LEU A 112 -28.62 -10.84 -22.74
N SER A 113 -28.01 -9.76 -23.22
CA SER A 113 -28.71 -8.63 -23.82
C SER A 113 -29.13 -8.86 -25.28
N THR A 114 -28.61 -9.91 -25.92
CA THR A 114 -28.97 -10.22 -27.30
C THR A 114 -30.27 -11.03 -27.30
N PRO A 115 -31.34 -10.58 -27.97
CA PRO A 115 -32.59 -11.34 -28.06
C PRO A 115 -32.33 -12.71 -28.67
N LYS A 116 -32.90 -13.77 -28.09
CA LYS A 116 -32.89 -15.08 -28.74
C LYS A 116 -33.71 -14.98 -30.03
N ALA A 117 -33.13 -15.34 -31.17
CA ALA A 117 -33.87 -15.50 -32.42
C ALA A 117 -34.99 -16.53 -32.17
N ALA A 118 -36.22 -16.17 -32.55
CA ALA A 118 -37.42 -16.99 -32.43
C ALA A 118 -37.37 -18.18 -33.39
#